data_AF-A0A3C0ZUD6-F1
#
_entry.id   AF-A0A3C0ZUD6-F1
#
_cell.length_a   1.000
_cell.length_b   1.000
_cell.length_c   1.000
_cell.angle_alpha   90.00
_cell.angle_beta   90.00
_cell.angle_gamma   90.00
#
_symmetry.space_group_name_H-M   'P 1'
#
loop_
_entity.id
_entity.type
_entity.pdbx_description
1 polymer ?
#
loop_
_entity_poly.entity_id
_entity_poly.type
_entity_poly.pdbx_seq_one_letter_code
_entity_poly.pdbx_strand_id
1 'polypeptide(L)'
;MEIFPGRRSGLNFINYQDSRPIYEQIVERYKMLILKEVLSPDEQMPSVRKLAMELSTNPNTVQRAYMELERQGFLYSVRGRGSFVSSSAGVLQDKKREEL
;
A
#
# COMPACT_ATOMS: atom_id res chain seq x y z
N MET A 1 -16.01 3.01 -18.60
CA MET A 1 -14.89 2.39 -17.85
C MET A 1 -14.77 3.18 -16.56
N GLU A 2 -15.65 2.90 -15.60
CA GLU A 2 -15.77 3.66 -14.35
C GLU A 2 -15.23 2.81 -13.21
N ILE A 3 -14.08 3.21 -12.66
CA ILE A 3 -13.45 2.52 -11.53
C ILE A 3 -13.84 3.33 -10.28
N PHE A 4 -15.00 2.98 -9.70
CA PHE A 4 -15.58 3.46 -8.43
C PHE A 4 -16.41 4.78 -8.43
N PRO A 5 -17.71 4.74 -8.80
CA PRO A 5 -18.68 5.72 -8.35
C PRO A 5 -19.07 5.43 -6.88
N GLY A 6 -18.83 6.38 -5.98
CA GLY A 6 -19.35 6.32 -4.59
C GLY A 6 -18.34 5.94 -3.52
N ARG A 7 -17.44 6.86 -3.16
CA ARG A 7 -16.54 6.72 -2.00
C ARG A 7 -17.30 7.05 -0.69
N ARG A 8 -18.28 6.21 -0.34
CA ARG A 8 -18.93 6.12 0.99
C ARG A 8 -19.34 4.66 1.28
N SER A 9 -18.38 3.76 1.43
CA SER A 9 -18.48 2.53 2.25
C SER A 9 -17.11 1.88 2.30
N GLY A 10 -16.70 1.42 3.49
CA GLY A 10 -15.31 1.12 3.83
C GLY A 10 -14.69 -0.01 3.03
N LEU A 11 -13.51 0.23 2.46
CA LEU A 11 -12.58 -0.81 2.03
C LEU A 11 -11.92 -1.42 3.28
N ASN A 12 -12.68 -2.08 4.15
CA ASN A 12 -12.08 -2.88 5.20
C ASN A 12 -11.71 -4.25 4.62
N PHE A 13 -10.48 -4.37 4.12
CA PHE A 13 -9.93 -5.61 3.58
C PHE A 13 -9.12 -6.41 4.62
N ILE A 14 -9.13 -5.98 5.88
CA ILE A 14 -8.39 -6.65 6.96
C ILE A 14 -9.16 -7.88 7.44
N ASN A 15 -8.48 -9.02 7.48
CA ASN A 15 -9.00 -10.25 8.07
C ASN A 15 -8.31 -10.54 9.40
N TYR A 16 -9.04 -10.40 10.51
CA TYR A 16 -8.54 -10.68 11.85
C TYR A 16 -8.47 -12.18 12.19
N GLN A 17 -9.09 -13.04 11.37
CA GLN A 17 -8.97 -14.50 11.50
C GLN A 17 -7.78 -15.05 10.70
N ASP A 18 -7.15 -14.23 9.85
CA ASP A 18 -5.91 -14.58 9.18
C ASP A 18 -4.76 -14.54 10.20
N SER A 19 -3.94 -15.58 10.22
CA SER A 19 -2.79 -15.69 11.12
C SER A 19 -1.68 -14.67 10.83
N ARG A 20 -1.69 -14.07 9.63
CA ARG A 20 -0.69 -13.08 9.24
C ARG A 20 -0.94 -11.74 9.92
N PRO A 21 0.11 -11.07 10.41
CA PRO A 21 0.01 -9.73 10.97
C PRO A 21 -0.70 -8.74 10.04
N ILE A 22 -1.50 -7.83 10.60
CA ILE A 22 -2.27 -6.84 9.83
C ILE A 22 -1.40 -5.99 8.91
N TYR A 23 -0.16 -5.65 9.31
CA TYR A 23 0.74 -4.87 8.44
C TYR A 23 1.10 -5.64 7.15
N GLU A 24 1.21 -6.97 7.20
CA GLU A 24 1.50 -7.80 6.02
C GLU A 24 0.31 -7.82 5.07
N GLN A 25 -0.91 -7.90 5.59
CA GLN A 25 -2.13 -7.82 4.79
C GLN A 25 -2.24 -6.46 4.06
N ILE A 26 -1.86 -5.37 4.74
CA ILE A 26 -1.78 -4.02 4.12
C ILE A 26 -0.73 -4.00 3.01
N VAL A 27 0.48 -4.49 3.29
CA VAL A 27 1.58 -4.55 2.30
C VAL A 27 1.12 -5.30 1.05
N GLU A 28 0.60 -6.51 1.19
CA GLU A 28 0.17 -7.31 0.05
C GLU A 28 -0.95 -6.66 -0.73
N ARG A 29 -1.94 -6.07 -0.04
CA ARG A 29 -3.06 -5.41 -0.71
C ARG A 29 -2.58 -4.28 -1.60
N TYR A 30 -1.71 -3.42 -1.09
CA TYR A 30 -1.17 -2.29 -1.85
C TYR A 30 -0.21 -2.72 -2.96
N LYS A 31 0.63 -3.75 -2.72
CA LYS A 31 1.44 -4.34 -3.79
C LYS A 31 0.58 -4.81 -4.95
N MET A 32 -0.51 -5.54 -4.67
CA MET A 32 -1.43 -6.00 -5.71
C MET A 32 -2.08 -4.84 -6.47
N LEU A 33 -2.44 -3.75 -5.79
CA LEU A 33 -3.04 -2.59 -6.44
C LEU A 33 -2.05 -1.87 -7.36
N ILE A 34 -0.80 -1.71 -6.92
CA ILE A 34 0.27 -1.08 -7.70
C ILE A 34 0.63 -1.96 -8.92
N LEU A 35 0.84 -3.26 -8.71
CA LEU A 35 1.20 -4.20 -9.79
C LEU A 35 0.09 -4.40 -10.82
N LYS A 36 -1.17 -4.19 -10.45
CA LYS A 36 -2.32 -4.22 -11.37
C LYS A 36 -2.60 -2.86 -12.01
N GLU A 37 -1.70 -1.88 -11.82
CA GLU A 37 -1.83 -0.51 -12.33
C GLU A 37 -3.14 0.18 -11.88
N VAL A 38 -3.73 -0.27 -10.77
CA VAL A 38 -4.89 0.37 -10.15
C VAL A 38 -4.46 1.64 -9.43
N LEU A 39 -3.25 1.64 -8.86
CA LEU A 39 -2.59 2.83 -8.35
C LEU A 39 -1.47 3.22 -9.32
N SER A 40 -1.51 4.47 -9.78
CA SER A 40 -0.56 4.98 -10.77
C SER A 40 0.76 5.40 -10.11
N PRO A 41 1.89 5.38 -10.84
CA PRO A 41 3.12 6.02 -10.39
C PRO A 41 2.88 7.48 -9.98
N ASP A 42 3.57 7.92 -8.93
CA ASP A 42 3.44 9.24 -8.32
C ASP A 42 2.06 9.56 -7.72
N GLU A 43 1.15 8.58 -7.67
CA GLU A 43 -0.12 8.73 -6.95
C GLU A 43 0.14 8.84 -5.45
N GLN A 44 -0.50 9.83 -4.82
CA GLN A 44 -0.33 10.08 -3.39
C GLN A 44 -1.11 9.06 -2.56
N MET A 45 -0.41 8.39 -1.67
CA MET A 45 -1.00 7.45 -0.71
C MET A 45 -1.79 8.21 0.36
N PRO A 46 -2.85 7.59 0.94
CA PRO A 46 -3.47 8.12 2.14
C PRO A 46 -2.45 8.32 3.25
N SER A 47 -2.65 9.34 4.10
CA SER A 47 -1.83 9.47 5.30
C SER A 47 -2.00 8.25 6.22
N VAL A 48 -0.96 7.94 6.99
CA VAL A 48 -0.97 6.83 7.97
C VAL A 48 -2.21 6.91 8.88
N ARG A 49 -2.53 8.10 9.38
CA ARG A 49 -3.70 8.31 10.26
C ARG A 49 -5.02 8.09 9.53
N LYS A 50 -5.15 8.60 8.29
CA LYS A 50 -6.36 8.44 7.50
C LYS A 50 -6.62 6.96 7.21
N LEU A 51 -5.61 6.24 6.74
CA LEU A 51 -5.75 4.82 6.43
C LEU A 51 -6.01 3.99 7.70
N ALA A 52 -5.38 4.33 8.82
CA ALA A 52 -5.63 3.65 10.10
C ALA A 52 -7.08 3.80 10.54
N MET A 53 -7.68 4.99 10.37
CA MET A 53 -9.09 5.22 10.62
C MET A 53 -9.99 4.44 9.66
N GLU A 54 -9.69 4.47 8.36
CA GLU A 54 -10.47 3.75 7.34
C GLU A 54 -10.46 2.23 7.55
N LEU A 55 -9.33 1.66 7.99
CA LEU A 55 -9.16 0.24 8.26
C LEU A 55 -9.47 -0.16 9.71
N SER A 56 -9.84 0.78 10.58
CA SER A 56 -10.05 0.55 12.02
C SER A 56 -8.86 -0.19 12.67
N THR A 57 -7.63 0.25 12.37
CA THR A 57 -6.39 -0.38 12.86
C THR A 57 -5.45 0.63 13.53
N ASN A 58 -4.36 0.15 14.12
CA ASN A 58 -3.38 0.98 14.79
C ASN A 58 -2.55 1.79 13.76
N PRO A 59 -2.39 3.13 13.90
CA PRO A 59 -1.50 3.92 13.05
C PRO A 59 -0.08 3.38 12.93
N ASN A 60 0.48 2.78 13.99
CA ASN A 60 1.80 2.15 13.94
C ASN A 60 1.85 0.93 13.03
N THR A 61 0.74 0.18 12.92
CA THR A 61 0.61 -0.95 11.99
C THR A 61 0.65 -0.46 10.54
N VAL A 62 -0.07 0.64 10.24
CA VAL A 62 -0.03 1.27 8.92
C VAL A 62 1.36 1.84 8.62
N GLN A 63 1.98 2.53 9.59
CA GLN A 63 3.33 3.07 9.44
C GLN A 63 4.34 1.96 9.11
N ARG A 64 4.27 0.82 9.81
CA ARG A 64 5.09 -0.36 9.53
C ARG A 64 4.86 -0.89 8.12
N ALA A 65 3.60 -0.96 7.67
CA ALA A 65 3.28 -1.40 6.31
C ALA A 65 3.86 -0.47 5.25
N TYR A 66 3.76 0.85 5.44
CA TYR A 66 4.32 1.84 4.51
C TYR A 66 5.85 1.79 4.47
N MET A 67 6.51 1.64 5.62
CA MET A 67 7.96 1.45 5.67
C MET A 67 8.40 0.19 4.93
N GLU A 68 7.64 -0.90 5.04
CA GLU A 68 7.94 -2.14 4.33
C GLU A 68 7.72 -2.03 2.82
N LEU A 69 6.67 -1.34 2.39
CA LEU A 69 6.44 -1.02 0.97
C LEU A 69 7.54 -0.14 0.39
N GLU A 70 8.00 0.86 1.15
CA GLU A 70 9.12 1.74 0.77
C GLU A 70 10.44 0.95 0.71
N ARG A 71 10.71 0.09 1.69
CA ARG A 71 11.89 -0.81 1.69
C ARG A 71 11.90 -1.77 0.49
N GLN A 72 10.72 -2.21 0.06
CA GLN A 72 10.55 -3.04 -1.14
C GLN A 72 10.51 -2.21 -2.44
N GLY A 73 10.58 -0.87 -2.34
CA GLY A 73 10.58 0.08 -3.46
C GLY A 73 9.24 0.22 -4.20
N PHE A 74 8.13 -0.17 -3.57
CA PHE A 74 6.77 0.11 -4.07
C PHE A 74 6.33 1.53 -3.77
N LEU A 75 6.85 2.14 -2.70
CA LEU A 75 6.57 3.52 -2.32
C LEU A 75 7.87 4.32 -2.18
N TYR A 76 7.73 5.63 -2.23
CA TYR A 76 8.75 6.57 -1.78
C TYR A 76 8.11 7.69 -0.95
N SER A 77 8.84 8.21 0.03
CA SER A 77 8.36 9.29 0.89
C SER A 77 8.96 10.65 0.52
N VAL A 78 8.12 11.69 0.47
CA VAL A 78 8.57 13.09 0.34
C VAL A 78 8.29 13.84 1.62
N ARG A 79 9.35 14.39 2.22
CA ARG A 79 9.27 15.14 3.49
C ARG A 79 8.23 16.25 3.41
N GLY A 80 7.28 16.23 4.33
CA GLY A 80 6.19 17.20 4.42
C GLY A 80 5.06 17.02 3.38
N ARG A 81 5.17 16.07 2.44
CA ARG A 81 4.15 15.82 1.40
C ARG A 81 3.52 14.43 1.46
N GLY A 82 4.13 13.48 2.17
CA GLY A 82 3.58 12.13 2.37
C GLY A 82 4.29 11.08 1.52
N SER A 83 3.62 9.95 1.31
CA SER A 83 4.17 8.80 0.56
C SER A 83 3.46 8.66 -0.79
N PHE A 84 4.18 8.19 -1.79
CA PHE A 84 3.75 8.12 -3.18
C PHE A 84 4.13 6.78 -3.79
N VAL A 85 3.39 6.33 -4.81
CA VAL A 85 3.70 5.10 -5.55
C VAL A 85 4.96 5.28 -6.39
N SER A 86 5.90 4.35 -6.25
CA SER A 86 7.13 4.34 -7.03
C SER A 86 6.89 3.89 -8.47
N SER A 87 7.52 4.56 -9.43
CA SER A 87 7.54 4.17 -10.85
C SER A 87 8.33 2.89 -11.11
N SER A 88 9.22 2.48 -10.20
CA SER A 88 10.08 1.29 -10.33
C SER A 88 9.48 0.00 -9.73
N ALA A 89 8.23 0.04 -9.26
CA ALA A 89 7.60 -1.07 -8.56
C ALA A 89 7.57 -2.39 -9.35
N GLY A 90 7.41 -2.33 -10.68
CA GLY A 90 7.51 -3.52 -11.56
C GLY A 90 8.96 -4.00 -11.75
N VAL A 91 9.87 -3.05 -12.00
CA VAL A 91 11.29 -3.31 -12.31
C VAL A 91 12.04 -3.98 -11.15
N LEU A 92 11.68 -3.67 -9.90
CA LEU A 92 12.31 -4.24 -8.71
C LEU A 92 11.92 -5.71 -8.46
N GLN A 93 10.73 -6.14 -8.87
CA GLN A 93 10.34 -7.56 -8.76
C GLN A 93 11.09 -8.43 -9.77
N ASP A 94 11.23 -7.95 -11.01
CA ASP A 94 11.93 -8.71 -12.06
C ASP A 94 13.39 -8.97 -11.66
N LYS A 95 14.08 -7.95 -11.15
CA LYS A 95 15.46 -8.10 -10.64
C LYS A 95 15.58 -9.10 -9.49
N LYS A 96 14.64 -9.09 -8.54
CA LYS A 96 14.66 -10.00 -7.39
C LYS A 96 14.36 -11.45 -7.77
N ARG A 97 13.73 -11.66 -8.93
CA ARG A 97 13.39 -12.99 -9.48
C ARG A 97 14.52 -13.55 -10.35
N GLU A 98 15.38 -12.69 -10.88
CA GLU A 98 16.60 -13.07 -11.63
C GLU A 98 17.80 -13.41 -10.71
N GLU A 99 17.79 -12.96 -9.46
CA GLU A 99 18.84 -13.25 -8.46
C GLU A 99 18.61 -14.53 -7.63
N LEU A 100 17.62 -15.37 -8.00
CA LEU A 100 17.29 -16.66 -7.38
C LEU A 100 17.35 -17.80 -8.41
#